data_AF-A0A820S4A1-F1
#
_entry.id   AF-A0A820S4A1-F1
#
_cell.length_a   1.000
_cell.length_b   1.000
_cell.length_c   1.000
_cell.angle_alpha   90.00
_cell.angle_beta   90.00
_cell.angle_gamma   90.00
#
_symmetry.space_group_name_H-M   'P 1'
#
loop_
_entity.id
_entity.type
_entity.pdbx_description
1 polymer ?
#
loop_
_entity_poly.entity_id
_entity_poly.type
_entity_poly.pdbx_seq_one_letter_code
_entity_poly.pdbx_strand_id
1 'polypeptide(L)'
;SIVASAIKAIDLVENDSSLTGRVLENATYFRNEMEKLGFKILGDNHPICPVMLGDARLASQFADEMLKRGIYVIGFSYPVVCV
;
A
#
# COMPACT_ATOMS: atom_id res chain seq x y z
N SER A 1 -28.42 -2.77 -3.41
CA SER A 1 -28.14 -2.18 -4.74
C SER A 1 -26.70 -1.71 -4.77
N ILE A 2 -25.88 -2.18 -5.72
CA ILE A 2 -24.46 -1.81 -5.86
C ILE A 2 -24.34 -0.31 -6.17
N VAL A 3 -25.15 0.18 -7.10
CA VAL A 3 -25.13 1.58 -7.56
C VAL A 3 -25.38 2.56 -6.41
N ALA A 4 -26.38 2.30 -5.57
CA ALA A 4 -26.68 3.18 -4.42
C ALA A 4 -25.53 3.22 -3.40
N SER A 5 -24.83 2.11 -3.21
CA SER A 5 -23.70 2.04 -2.28
C SER A 5 -22.48 2.81 -2.83
N ALA A 6 -22.24 2.73 -4.14
CA ALA A 6 -21.18 3.48 -4.80
C ALA A 6 -21.45 5.01 -4.74
N ILE A 7 -22.69 5.44 -4.99
CA ILE A 7 -23.08 6.86 -4.86
C ILE A 7 -22.80 7.34 -3.44
N LYS A 8 -23.23 6.58 -2.42
CA LYS A 8 -23.02 6.99 -1.04
C LYS A 8 -21.53 7.04 -0.65
N ALA A 9 -20.70 6.14 -1.18
CA ALA A 9 -19.26 6.17 -0.95
C ALA A 9 -18.61 7.43 -1.54
N ILE A 10 -19.03 7.85 -2.74
CA ILE A 10 -18.58 9.10 -3.36
C ILE A 10 -19.02 10.30 -2.50
N ASP A 11 -20.29 10.37 -2.10
CA ASP A 11 -20.80 11.45 -1.25
C ASP A 11 -19.97 11.62 0.03
N LEU A 12 -19.55 10.52 0.67
CA LEU A 12 -18.74 10.56 1.89
C LEU A 12 -17.35 11.14 1.64
N VAL A 13 -16.68 10.71 0.56
CA VAL A 13 -15.32 11.17 0.24
C VAL A 13 -15.31 12.64 -0.22
N GLU A 14 -16.37 13.10 -0.89
CA GLU A 14 -16.49 14.50 -1.33
C GLU A 14 -16.74 15.47 -0.17
N ASN A 15 -17.50 15.04 0.85
CA ASN A 15 -17.90 15.90 1.97
C ASN A 15 -16.98 15.81 3.20
N ASP A 16 -16.10 14.81 3.27
CA ASP A 16 -15.19 14.60 4.40
C ASP A 16 -13.75 14.33 3.96
N SER A 17 -12.91 15.36 4.04
CA SER A 17 -11.48 15.28 3.74
C SER A 17 -10.65 14.58 4.82
N SER A 18 -11.22 14.28 6.01
CA SER A 18 -10.48 13.60 7.07
C SER A 18 -10.10 12.17 6.69
N LEU A 19 -10.93 11.51 5.87
CA LEU A 19 -10.68 10.15 5.40
C LEU A 19 -9.43 10.09 4.51
N THR A 20 -9.32 10.99 3.54
CA THR A 20 -8.15 11.08 2.65
C THR A 20 -6.92 11.63 3.38
N GLY A 21 -7.12 12.58 4.31
CA GLY A 21 -6.07 13.07 5.19
C GLY A 21 -5.42 11.97 6.01
N ARG A 22 -6.22 11.12 6.66
CA ARG A 22 -5.71 9.97 7.43
C ARG A 22 -4.95 8.97 6.57
N VAL A 23 -5.37 8.74 5.32
CA VAL A 23 -4.63 7.88 4.39
C VAL A 23 -3.25 8.47 4.09
N LEU A 24 -3.16 9.78 3.85
CA LEU A 24 -1.90 10.46 3.59
C LEU A 24 -0.97 10.43 4.81
N GLU A 25 -1.49 10.68 6.01
CA GLU A 25 -0.75 10.60 7.28
C GLU A 25 -0.18 9.19 7.50
N ASN A 26 -1.01 8.16 7.32
CA ASN A 26 -0.57 6.77 7.48
C ASN A 26 0.50 6.38 6.45
N ALA A 27 0.33 6.80 5.19
CA ALA A 27 1.31 6.52 4.14
C ALA A 27 2.65 7.22 4.42
N THR A 28 2.61 8.47 4.88
CA THR A 28 3.80 9.24 5.26
C THR A 28 4.51 8.59 6.45
N TYR A 29 3.77 8.21 7.48
CA TYR A 29 4.31 7.51 8.64
C TYR A 29 4.98 6.19 8.23
N PHE A 30 4.27 5.34 7.48
CA PHE A 30 4.80 4.05 7.04
C PHE A 30 6.07 4.21 6.21
N ARG A 31 6.09 5.13 5.23
CA ARG A 31 7.27 5.40 4.41
C ARG A 31 8.47 5.80 5.26
N ASN A 32 8.29 6.79 6.14
CA ASN A 32 9.36 7.31 6.99
C ASN A 32 9.95 6.23 7.90
N GLU A 33 9.11 5.40 8.53
CA GLU A 33 9.60 4.34 9.42
C GLU A 33 10.30 3.21 8.64
N MET A 34 9.79 2.84 7.47
CA MET A 34 10.40 1.81 6.64
C MET A 34 11.76 2.26 6.08
N GLU A 35 11.88 3.52 5.65
CA GLU A 35 13.14 4.09 5.18
C GLU A 35 14.19 4.17 6.31
N LYS A 36 13.79 4.54 7.53
CA LYS A 36 14.67 4.50 8.71
C LYS A 36 15.18 3.09 9.02
N LEU A 37 14.36 2.07 8.76
CA LEU A 37 14.73 0.66 8.89
C LEU A 37 15.59 0.14 7.73
N GLY A 38 15.90 0.98 6.73
CA GLY A 38 16.77 0.66 5.60
C GLY A 38 16.05 0.05 4.39
N PHE A 39 14.72 0.00 4.39
CA PHE A 39 13.98 -0.43 3.21
C PHE A 39 13.96 0.66 2.14
N LYS A 40 14.07 0.24 0.88
CA LYS A 40 13.88 1.13 -0.26
C LYS A 40 12.40 1.18 -0.63
N ILE A 41 11.78 2.34 -0.43
CA ILE A 41 10.40 2.61 -0.85
C ILE A 41 10.42 3.41 -2.16
N LEU A 42 9.56 3.06 -3.12
CA LEU A 42 9.40 3.83 -4.37
C LEU A 42 8.24 4.83 -4.30
N GLY A 43 8.38 5.89 -5.10
CA GLY A 43 7.39 6.96 -5.18
C GLY A 43 7.42 7.89 -3.98
N ASP A 44 6.90 9.09 -4.20
CA ASP A 44 6.77 10.12 -3.17
C ASP A 44 5.40 10.78 -3.28
N ASN A 45 4.87 11.28 -2.17
CA ASN A 45 3.58 11.98 -2.08
C ASN A 45 2.40 11.22 -2.72
N HIS A 46 2.41 9.88 -2.59
CA HIS A 46 1.32 9.00 -3.01
C HIS A 46 0.94 8.01 -1.89
N PRO A 47 -0.34 7.61 -1.75
CA PRO A 47 -0.80 6.68 -0.70
C PRO A 47 -0.25 5.25 -0.81
N ILE A 48 0.26 4.86 -1.98
CA ILE A 48 0.90 3.55 -2.18
C ILE A 48 2.38 3.62 -1.79
N CYS A 49 2.85 2.63 -1.02
CA CYS A 49 4.24 2.52 -0.55
C CYS A 49 4.86 1.17 -0.99
N PRO A 50 5.39 1.04 -2.23
CA PRO A 50 6.02 -0.18 -2.72
C PRO A 50 7.37 -0.41 -2.04
N VAL A 51 7.52 -1.56 -1.37
CA VAL A 51 8.78 -1.99 -0.74
C VAL A 51 9.59 -2.81 -1.75
N MET A 52 10.79 -2.34 -2.10
CA MET A 52 11.62 -3.00 -3.11
C MET A 52 12.48 -4.12 -2.54
N LEU A 53 12.23 -5.35 -3.00
CA LEU A 53 12.98 -6.55 -2.61
C LEU A 53 13.96 -7.02 -3.70
N GLY A 54 13.76 -6.63 -4.96
CA GLY A 54 14.70 -6.86 -6.06
C GLY A 54 14.74 -8.29 -6.64
N ASP A 55 14.07 -9.26 -6.02
CA ASP A 55 13.97 -10.63 -6.52
C ASP A 55 12.54 -11.16 -6.38
N ALA A 56 12.05 -11.84 -7.42
CA ALA A 56 10.68 -12.32 -7.49
C ALA A 56 10.39 -13.42 -6.46
N ARG A 57 11.33 -14.36 -6.26
CA ARG A 57 11.17 -15.44 -5.29
C ARG A 57 11.20 -14.89 -3.87
N LEU A 58 12.10 -13.96 -3.59
CA LEU A 58 12.16 -13.26 -2.32
C LEU A 58 10.85 -12.52 -2.03
N ALA A 59 10.25 -11.86 -3.02
CA ALA A 59 8.98 -11.16 -2.85
C ALA A 59 7.83 -12.10 -2.46
N SER A 60 7.72 -13.27 -3.10
CA SER A 60 6.70 -14.27 -2.73
C SER A 60 6.94 -14.82 -1.33
N GLN A 61 8.19 -15.19 -1.00
CA GLN A 61 8.53 -15.70 0.34
C GLN A 61 8.28 -14.68 1.44
N PHE A 62 8.61 -13.41 1.18
CA PHE A 62 8.34 -12.32 2.12
C PHE A 62 6.85 -12.17 2.39
N ALA A 63 6.01 -12.24 1.33
CA ALA A 63 4.56 -12.17 1.48
C ALA A 63 3.99 -13.34 2.30
N ASP A 64 4.47 -14.57 2.07
CA ASP A 64 4.06 -15.75 2.82
C ASP A 64 4.41 -15.64 4.32
N GLU A 65 5.62 -15.16 4.63
CA GLU A 65 6.06 -14.97 6.03
C GLU A 65 5.31 -13.83 6.73
N MET A 66 4.96 -12.77 5.99
CA MET A 66 4.13 -11.68 6.52
C MET A 66 2.70 -12.16 6.82
N LEU A 67 2.13 -12.99 5.96
CA LEU A 67 0.80 -13.57 6.17
C LEU A 67 0.76 -14.45 7.42
N LYS A 68 1.81 -15.25 7.68
CA LYS A 68 1.95 -16.02 8.92
C LYS A 68 1.96 -15.14 10.17
N ARG A 69 2.38 -13.87 10.04
CA ARG A 69 2.37 -12.85 11.11
C ARG A 69 1.07 -12.04 11.16
N GLY A 70 0.07 -12.40 10.35
CA GLY A 70 -1.22 -11.70 10.28
C GLY A 70 -1.20 -10.42 9.44
N ILE A 71 -0.15 -10.20 8.64
CA ILE A 71 -0.02 -9.03 7.78
C ILE A 71 -0.16 -9.46 6.32
N TYR A 72 -1.28 -9.12 5.71
CA TYR A 72 -1.53 -9.46 4.32
C TYR A 72 -0.86 -8.47 3.37
N VAL A 73 0.11 -8.97 2.59
CA VAL A 73 0.77 -8.25 1.50
C VAL A 73 0.92 -9.19 0.31
N ILE A 74 1.11 -8.62 -0.88
CA ILE A 74 1.32 -9.39 -2.12
C ILE A 74 2.65 -8.99 -2.75
N GLY A 75 3.47 -9.99 -3.07
CA GLY A 75 4.68 -9.80 -3.86
C GLY A 75 4.34 -9.60 -5.33
N PHE A 76 4.74 -8.46 -5.91
CA PHE A 76 4.64 -8.21 -7.34
C PHE A 76 5.94 -8.60 -8.06
N SER A 77 5.80 -9.24 -9.22
CA SER A 77 6.89 -9.59 -10.13
C SER A 77 6.45 -9.37 -11.59
N TYR A 78 7.37 -9.52 -12.54
CA TYR A 78 7.01 -9.55 -13.97
C TYR A 78 5.84 -10.52 -14.22
N PRO A 79 4.85 -10.17 -15.06
CA PRO A 79 4.76 -8.97 -15.91
C PRO A 79 4.11 -7.74 -15.26
N VAL A 80 3.76 -7.81 -13.97
CA VAL A 80 3.06 -6.71 -13.28
C VAL A 80 3.96 -5.51 -13.03
N VAL A 81 5.25 -5.76 -12.81
CA VAL A 81 6.30 -4.74 -12.71
C VAL A 81 7.41 -5.03 -13.71
N CYS A 82 8.07 -3.99 -14.19
CA CYS A 82 9.25 -4.14 -15.04
C CYS A 82 10.35 -4.91 -14.29
N VAL A 83 11.12 -5.69 -15.05
CA VAL A 83 12.39 -6.29 -14.60
C VAL A 83 13.47 -5.24 -14.43
#